data_AF-A0A562ZVD1-F1
#
_entry.id   AF-A0A562ZVD1-F1
#
_cell.length_a   1.000
_cell.length_b   1.000
_cell.length_c   1.000
_cell.angle_alpha   90.00
_cell.angle_beta   90.00
_cell.angle_gamma   90.00
#
_symmetry.space_group_name_H-M   'P 1'
#
loop_
_entity.id
_entity.type
_entity.pdbx_description
1 polymer ?
#
loop_
_entity_poly.entity_id
_entity_poly.type
_entity_poly.pdbx_seq_one_letter_code
_entity_poly.pdbx_strand_id
1 'polypeptide(L)'
;MPKNRDYTGLVRTPPSMAWLIQEVARLKGRIDKIDKLLEALPRERVELMQALDALQRVIPLHEVPVDPHQIKGVSTSRPRLVGHGDIRKGIMECLRLAEGEPRYTLEIVLFIARKNGLDVDAIGKENLRRVVARRLRDMRDEGLVVPLHASSTNKLGAWKFADMGLASRRA
;
A
#
# COMPACT_ATOMS: atom_id res chain seq x y z
N MET A 1 -12.54 -21.78 29.35
CA MET A 1 -11.38 -22.26 28.56
C MET A 1 -10.10 -21.79 29.25
N PRO A 2 -9.13 -22.67 29.54
CA PRO A 2 -7.92 -22.31 30.27
C PRO A 2 -7.08 -21.34 29.42
N LYS A 3 -6.78 -20.15 29.97
CA LYS A 3 -6.12 -19.04 29.28
C LYS A 3 -4.62 -19.25 29.03
N ASN A 4 -4.00 -20.25 29.66
CA ASN A 4 -2.60 -20.60 29.48
C ASN A 4 -2.49 -22.07 29.05
N ARG A 5 -1.98 -22.31 27.84
CA ARG A 5 -1.38 -23.60 27.51
C ARG A 5 0.00 -23.58 28.15
N ASP A 6 0.15 -24.23 29.29
CA ASP A 6 1.45 -24.35 29.93
C ASP A 6 2.29 -25.38 29.16
N TYR A 7 3.15 -24.88 28.27
CA TYR A 7 4.01 -25.72 27.43
C TYR A 7 5.26 -26.19 28.17
N THR A 8 5.46 -25.74 29.41
CA THR A 8 6.73 -25.88 30.13
C THR A 8 6.66 -26.77 31.36
N GLY A 9 5.46 -27.03 31.89
CA GLY A 9 5.28 -27.82 33.12
C GLY A 9 5.93 -27.17 34.36
N LEU A 10 6.26 -25.88 34.26
CA LEU A 10 6.91 -25.10 35.32
C LEU A 10 5.84 -24.32 36.09
N VAL A 11 6.05 -24.13 37.39
CA VAL A 11 5.18 -23.29 38.24
C VAL A 11 5.09 -21.85 37.71
N ARG A 12 6.14 -21.37 37.01
CA ARG A 12 6.15 -20.09 36.30
C ARG A 12 7.09 -20.14 35.10
N THR A 13 6.58 -19.90 33.90
CA THR A 13 7.41 -19.75 32.69
C THR A 13 8.25 -18.47 32.77
N PRO A 14 9.58 -18.54 32.59
CA PRO A 14 10.42 -17.34 32.51
C PRO A 14 9.99 -16.41 31.37
N PRO A 15 10.09 -15.07 31.51
CA PRO A 15 9.65 -14.12 30.48
C PRO A 15 10.29 -14.36 29.10
N SER A 16 11.56 -14.75 29.05
CA SER A 16 12.26 -15.10 27.80
C SER A 16 11.65 -16.32 27.11
N MET A 17 11.29 -17.35 27.87
CA MET A 17 10.63 -18.55 27.35
C MET A 17 9.19 -18.26 26.92
N ALA A 18 8.47 -17.43 27.67
CA ALA A 18 7.12 -16.99 27.27
C ALA A 18 7.15 -16.23 25.93
N TRP A 19 8.14 -15.36 25.73
CA TRP A 19 8.35 -14.68 24.45
C TRP A 19 8.68 -15.67 23.32
N LEU A 20 9.59 -16.63 23.55
CA LEU A 20 9.94 -17.64 22.55
C LEU A 20 8.74 -18.49 22.13
N ILE A 21 7.91 -18.90 23.09
CA ILE A 21 6.67 -19.66 22.82
C ILE A 21 5.71 -18.83 21.95
N GLN A 22 5.54 -17.55 22.27
CA GLN A 22 4.71 -16.64 21.46
C GLN A 22 5.29 -16.45 20.06
N GLU A 23 6.61 -16.34 19.93
CA GLU A 23 7.28 -16.21 18.64
C GLU A 23 7.07 -17.43 17.77
N VAL A 24 7.27 -18.63 18.32
CA VAL A 24 7.05 -19.90 17.63
C VAL A 24 5.59 -20.03 17.21
N ALA A 25 4.63 -19.69 18.08
CA ALA A 25 3.21 -19.73 17.74
C ALA A 25 2.86 -18.76 16.60
N ARG A 26 3.43 -17.55 16.62
CA ARG A 26 3.26 -16.55 15.57
C ARG A 26 3.84 -17.02 14.24
N LEU A 27 5.05 -17.57 14.25
CA LEU A 27 5.69 -18.10 13.04
C LEU A 27 4.92 -19.29 12.48
N LYS A 28 4.48 -20.24 13.32
CA LYS A 28 3.63 -21.36 12.90
C LYS A 28 2.32 -20.88 12.28
N GLY A 29 1.61 -19.96 12.93
CA GLY A 29 0.38 -19.40 12.36
C GLY A 29 0.59 -18.69 11.02
N ARG A 30 1.77 -18.09 10.79
CA ARG A 30 2.15 -17.54 9.48
C ARG A 30 2.40 -18.62 8.44
N ILE A 31 3.11 -19.69 8.81
CA ILE A 31 3.36 -20.86 7.94
C ILE A 31 2.03 -21.51 7.57
N ASP A 32 1.18 -21.85 8.55
CA ASP A 32 -0.13 -22.47 8.32
C ASP A 32 -1.01 -21.64 7.36
N LYS A 33 -0.93 -20.30 7.45
CA LYS A 33 -1.65 -19.40 6.54
C LYS A 33 -1.11 -19.49 5.12
N ILE A 34 0.22 -19.54 4.96
CA ILE A 34 0.86 -19.69 3.65
C ILE A 34 0.52 -21.06 3.06
N ASP A 35 0.61 -22.12 3.86
CA ASP A 35 0.32 -23.48 3.40
C ASP A 35 -1.13 -23.61 2.93
N LYS A 36 -2.10 -23.05 3.66
CA LYS A 36 -3.50 -22.99 3.20
C LYS A 36 -3.68 -22.25 1.88
N LEU A 37 -2.94 -21.16 1.68
CA LEU A 37 -2.97 -20.45 0.40
C LEU A 37 -2.37 -21.35 -0.70
N LEU A 38 -1.25 -22.01 -0.44
CA LEU A 38 -0.62 -22.94 -1.37
C LEU A 38 -1.52 -24.14 -1.71
N GLU A 39 -2.32 -24.64 -0.76
CA GLU A 39 -3.30 -25.70 -1.01
C GLU A 39 -4.49 -25.22 -1.86
N ALA A 40 -4.93 -23.97 -1.71
CA ALA A 40 -6.03 -23.40 -2.48
C ALA A 40 -5.62 -23.05 -3.94
N LEU A 41 -4.37 -22.65 -4.14
CA LEU A 41 -3.84 -22.20 -5.44
C LEU A 41 -3.97 -23.24 -6.58
N PRO A 42 -3.70 -24.55 -6.40
CA PRO A 42 -3.92 -25.56 -7.43
C PRO A 42 -5.36 -25.59 -7.94
N ARG A 43 -6.33 -25.45 -7.04
CA ARG A 43 -7.75 -25.45 -7.41
C ARG A 43 -8.11 -24.20 -8.19
N GLU A 44 -7.73 -23.02 -7.69
CA GLU A 44 -7.94 -21.75 -8.38
C GLU A 44 -7.29 -21.75 -9.78
N ARG A 45 -6.08 -22.31 -9.89
CA ARG A 45 -5.39 -22.46 -11.17
C ARG A 45 -6.18 -23.33 -12.15
N VAL A 46 -6.74 -24.45 -11.70
CA VAL A 46 -7.56 -25.33 -12.55
C VAL A 46 -8.83 -24.60 -13.00
N GLU A 47 -9.52 -23.91 -12.09
CA GLU A 47 -10.73 -23.14 -12.41
C GLU A 47 -10.43 -22.03 -13.44
N LEU A 48 -9.33 -21.29 -13.27
CA LEU A 48 -8.88 -20.27 -14.23
C LEU A 48 -8.47 -20.87 -15.58
N MET A 49 -7.82 -22.05 -15.59
CA MET A 49 -7.47 -22.74 -16.84
C MET A 49 -8.72 -23.18 -17.60
N GLN A 50 -9.73 -23.69 -16.92
CA GLN A 50 -11.01 -24.09 -17.53
C GLN A 50 -11.74 -22.87 -18.10
N ALA A 51 -11.78 -21.76 -17.36
CA ALA A 51 -12.36 -20.51 -17.83
C ALA A 51 -11.61 -19.96 -19.06
N LEU A 52 -10.27 -20.03 -19.06
CA LEU A 52 -9.45 -19.60 -20.18
C LEU A 52 -9.70 -20.45 -21.43
N ASP A 53 -9.72 -21.78 -21.31
CA ASP A 53 -10.00 -22.70 -22.42
C ASP A 53 -11.40 -22.47 -23.01
N ALA A 54 -12.41 -22.25 -22.16
CA ALA A 54 -13.75 -21.89 -22.62
C ALA A 54 -13.74 -20.60 -23.47
N LEU A 55 -13.04 -19.55 -23.02
CA LEU A 55 -12.93 -18.30 -23.78
C LEU A 55 -12.15 -18.49 -25.10
N GLN A 56 -11.07 -19.28 -25.09
CA GLN A 56 -10.28 -19.57 -26.29
C GLN A 56 -11.10 -20.28 -27.37
N ARG A 57 -12.12 -21.08 -26.99
CA ARG A 57 -13.05 -21.71 -27.95
C ARG A 57 -14.12 -20.76 -28.48
N VAL A 58 -14.50 -19.75 -27.70
CA VAL A 58 -15.56 -18.79 -28.06
C VAL A 58 -15.05 -17.64 -28.92
N ILE A 59 -13.84 -17.13 -28.65
CA ILE A 59 -13.25 -15.99 -29.37
C ILE A 59 -13.25 -16.18 -30.91
N PRO A 60 -12.89 -17.35 -31.47
CA PRO A 60 -12.92 -17.58 -32.92
C PRO A 60 -14.30 -17.50 -33.55
N LEU A 61 -15.38 -17.61 -32.76
CA LEU A 61 -16.76 -17.50 -33.24
C LEU A 61 -17.20 -16.04 -33.41
N HIS A 62 -16.40 -15.08 -32.93
CA HIS A 62 -16.69 -13.66 -33.07
C HIS A 62 -16.44 -13.18 -34.51
N GLU A 63 -17.24 -12.22 -34.99
CA GLU A 63 -17.15 -11.69 -36.36
C GLU A 63 -15.77 -11.08 -36.69
N VAL A 64 -15.07 -10.63 -35.66
CA VAL A 64 -13.70 -10.10 -35.76
C VAL A 64 -12.70 -11.24 -35.49
N PRO A 65 -11.90 -11.66 -36.48
CA PRO A 65 -10.95 -12.75 -36.31
C PRO A 65 -9.80 -12.31 -35.39
N VAL A 66 -9.74 -12.93 -34.21
CA VAL A 66 -8.63 -12.76 -33.25
C VAL A 66 -8.08 -14.14 -32.93
N ASP A 67 -6.77 -14.32 -33.05
CA ASP A 67 -6.08 -15.53 -32.59
C ASP A 67 -5.94 -15.48 -31.05
N PRO A 68 -6.64 -16.35 -30.29
CA PRO A 68 -6.60 -16.32 -28.83
C PRO A 68 -5.21 -16.63 -28.26
N HIS A 69 -4.34 -17.32 -29.00
CA HIS A 69 -3.00 -17.69 -28.54
C HIS A 69 -2.03 -16.51 -28.56
N GLN A 70 -2.37 -15.42 -29.25
CA GLN A 70 -1.56 -14.20 -29.29
C GLN A 70 -1.87 -13.24 -28.13
N ILE A 71 -2.96 -13.47 -27.39
CA ILE A 71 -3.37 -12.65 -26.25
C ILE A 71 -2.42 -12.91 -25.08
N LYS A 72 -1.60 -11.92 -24.73
CA LYS A 72 -0.66 -12.02 -23.60
C LYS A 72 -1.37 -11.76 -22.28
N GLY A 73 -0.99 -12.50 -21.24
CA GLY A 73 -1.44 -12.26 -19.87
C GLY A 73 -1.04 -10.86 -19.41
N VAL A 74 -1.99 -10.12 -18.84
CA VAL A 74 -1.75 -8.81 -18.24
C VAL A 74 -1.51 -9.00 -16.75
N SER A 75 -0.44 -8.42 -16.23
CA SER A 75 -0.26 -8.34 -14.77
C SER A 75 -1.42 -7.54 -14.19
N THR A 76 -2.22 -8.16 -13.34
CA THR A 76 -3.15 -7.40 -12.50
C THR A 76 -2.31 -6.42 -11.67
N SER A 77 -2.70 -5.14 -11.67
CA SER A 77 -1.96 -4.12 -10.94
C SER A 77 -1.83 -4.55 -9.48
N ARG A 78 -0.64 -4.37 -8.90
CA ARG A 78 -0.43 -4.56 -7.46
C ARG A 78 -1.55 -3.85 -6.69
N PRO A 79 -2.09 -4.47 -5.61
CA PRO A 79 -3.10 -3.83 -4.79
C PRO A 79 -2.62 -2.44 -4.39
N ARG A 80 -3.46 -1.43 -4.64
CA ARG A 80 -3.10 -0.05 -4.36
C ARG A 80 -2.86 0.10 -2.86
N LEU A 81 -1.78 0.77 -2.47
CA LEU A 81 -1.44 1.01 -1.07
C LEU A 81 -2.52 1.81 -0.34
N VAL A 82 -3.23 2.67 -1.07
CA VAL A 82 -4.37 3.45 -0.59
C VAL A 82 -5.42 3.55 -1.70
N GLY A 83 -6.64 3.93 -1.34
CA GLY A 83 -7.72 4.16 -2.30
C GLY A 83 -7.42 5.29 -3.27
N HIS A 84 -8.23 5.37 -4.32
CA HIS A 84 -8.06 6.39 -5.36
C HIS A 84 -8.25 7.79 -4.79
N GLY A 85 -7.20 8.62 -4.87
CA GLY A 85 -7.23 10.01 -4.40
C GLY A 85 -6.94 10.20 -2.90
N ASP A 86 -6.78 9.13 -2.13
CA ASP A 86 -6.56 9.22 -0.68
C ASP A 86 -5.22 9.87 -0.33
N ILE A 87 -4.19 9.69 -1.16
CA ILE A 87 -2.91 10.41 -1.01
C ILE A 87 -3.15 11.92 -1.11
N ARG A 88 -3.87 12.39 -2.13
CA ARG A 88 -4.12 13.83 -2.33
C ARG A 88 -4.91 14.40 -1.16
N LYS A 89 -5.98 13.72 -0.75
CA LYS A 89 -6.81 14.14 0.39
C LYS A 89 -5.98 14.20 1.68
N GLY A 90 -5.18 13.18 1.94
CA GLY A 90 -4.31 13.11 3.11
C GLY A 90 -3.22 14.18 3.12
N ILE A 91 -2.60 14.50 1.97
CA ILE A 91 -1.67 15.63 1.84
C ILE A 91 -2.37 16.94 2.21
N MET A 92 -3.52 17.22 1.59
CA MET A 92 -4.25 18.47 1.79
C MET A 92 -4.70 18.64 3.25
N GLU A 93 -5.20 17.58 3.86
CA GLU A 93 -5.60 17.59 5.27
C GLU A 93 -4.41 17.78 6.20
N CYS A 94 -3.30 17.08 5.97
CA CYS A 94 -2.08 17.25 6.74
C CYS A 94 -1.57 18.70 6.70
N LEU A 95 -1.56 19.32 5.51
CA LEU A 95 -1.13 20.71 5.34
C LEU A 95 -2.14 21.73 5.88
N ARG A 96 -3.45 21.45 5.80
CA ARG A 96 -4.48 22.31 6.42
C ARG A 96 -4.42 22.29 7.93
N LEU A 97 -4.21 21.12 8.54
CA LEU A 97 -4.00 20.96 9.99
C LEU A 97 -2.72 21.64 10.48
N ALA A 98 -1.79 21.96 9.57
CA ALA A 98 -0.58 22.70 9.90
C ALA A 98 -0.82 24.22 9.96
N GLU A 99 -2.00 24.72 9.55
CA GLU A 99 -2.38 26.15 9.65
C GLU A 99 -1.34 27.13 9.09
N GLY A 100 -0.70 26.74 7.98
CA GLY A 100 0.31 27.55 7.31
C GLY A 100 1.76 27.27 7.77
N GLU A 101 1.97 26.43 8.77
CA GLU A 101 3.28 25.88 9.08
C GLU A 101 3.70 24.83 8.04
N PRO A 102 4.98 24.79 7.65
CA PRO A 102 5.46 23.80 6.71
C PRO A 102 5.55 22.41 7.35
N ARG A 103 5.26 21.38 6.53
CA ARG A 103 5.40 19.97 6.91
C ARG A 103 6.43 19.26 6.06
N TYR A 104 7.25 18.44 6.71
CA TYR A 104 8.21 17.60 6.01
C TYR A 104 7.51 16.46 5.30
N THR A 105 8.08 16.04 4.17
CA THR A 105 7.56 14.90 3.40
C THR A 105 7.38 13.64 4.28
N LEU A 106 8.27 13.42 5.25
CA LEU A 106 8.16 12.29 6.18
C LEU A 106 6.94 12.40 7.11
N GLU A 107 6.64 13.60 7.62
CA GLU A 107 5.48 13.84 8.48
C GLU A 107 4.18 13.60 7.71
N ILE A 108 4.12 14.07 6.46
CA ILE A 108 2.99 13.85 5.56
C ILE A 108 2.79 12.35 5.29
N VAL A 109 3.88 11.61 5.05
CA VAL A 109 3.84 10.15 4.86
C VAL A 109 3.30 9.44 6.11
N LEU A 110 3.79 9.80 7.30
CA LEU A 110 3.36 9.20 8.56
C LEU A 110 1.90 9.51 8.86
N PHE A 111 1.46 10.74 8.58
CA PHE A 111 0.07 11.15 8.72
C PHE A 111 -0.85 10.30 7.83
N ILE A 112 -0.50 10.16 6.55
CA ILE A 112 -1.29 9.36 5.59
C ILE A 112 -1.32 7.90 6.00
N ALA A 113 -0.18 7.33 6.43
CA ALA A 113 -0.13 5.95 6.89
C ALA A 113 -1.05 5.71 8.08
N ARG A 114 -0.96 6.58 9.10
CA ARG A 114 -1.81 6.50 10.29
C ARG A 114 -3.29 6.64 9.95
N LYS A 115 -3.66 7.59 9.07
CA LYS A 115 -5.04 7.81 8.65
C LYS A 115 -5.65 6.60 7.93
N ASN A 116 -4.85 5.91 7.12
CA ASN A 116 -5.30 4.77 6.33
C ASN A 116 -5.06 3.41 7.02
N GLY A 117 -4.65 3.40 8.29
CA GLY A 117 -4.37 2.17 9.04
C GLY A 117 -3.23 1.34 8.43
N LEU A 118 -2.28 1.99 7.74
CA LEU A 118 -1.17 1.33 7.08
C LEU A 118 -0.03 1.07 8.06
N ASP A 119 0.44 -0.16 8.08
CA ASP A 119 1.68 -0.52 8.75
C ASP A 119 2.87 -0.05 7.89
N VAL A 120 3.58 0.97 8.38
CA VAL A 120 4.70 1.65 7.70
C VAL A 120 5.90 0.71 7.50
N ASP A 121 6.06 -0.28 8.39
CA ASP A 121 7.15 -1.25 8.32
C ASP A 121 6.82 -2.37 7.33
N ALA A 122 5.54 -2.75 7.21
CA ALA A 122 5.09 -3.79 6.28
C ALA A 122 4.98 -3.33 4.81
N ILE A 123 4.57 -2.08 4.58
CA ILE A 123 4.28 -1.55 3.22
C ILE A 123 5.54 -1.04 2.49
N GLY A 124 6.67 -1.03 3.18
CA GLY A 124 7.90 -0.41 2.69
C GLY A 124 7.71 1.11 2.68
N LYS A 125 8.05 1.75 3.80
CA LYS A 125 8.12 3.22 3.98
C LYS A 125 8.60 3.98 2.74
N GLU A 126 9.55 3.40 2.00
CA GLU A 126 10.11 3.96 0.78
C GLU A 126 9.13 4.06 -0.39
N ASN A 127 8.23 3.08 -0.56
CA ASN A 127 7.26 3.09 -1.66
C ASN A 127 6.18 4.15 -1.41
N LEU A 128 5.62 4.20 -0.19
CA LEU A 128 4.66 5.24 0.18
C LEU A 128 5.30 6.64 0.08
N ARG A 129 6.55 6.78 0.55
CA ARG A 129 7.33 8.03 0.41
C ARG A 129 7.46 8.45 -1.05
N ARG A 130 7.80 7.53 -1.95
CA ARG A 130 7.94 7.81 -3.38
C ARG A 130 6.62 8.27 -4.00
N VAL A 131 5.50 7.63 -3.65
CA VAL A 131 4.17 8.01 -4.14
C VAL A 131 3.77 9.40 -3.63
N VAL A 132 3.97 9.68 -2.34
CA VAL A 132 3.69 11.00 -1.75
C VAL A 132 4.57 12.09 -2.39
N ALA A 133 5.87 11.84 -2.56
CA ALA A 133 6.79 12.79 -3.17
C ALA A 133 6.45 13.09 -4.64
N ARG A 134 6.06 12.06 -5.41
CA ARG A 134 5.52 12.26 -6.76
C ARG A 134 4.29 13.14 -6.70
N ARG A 135 3.34 12.85 -5.81
CA ARG A 135 2.08 13.60 -5.74
C ARG A 135 2.26 15.05 -5.30
N LEU A 136 3.19 15.32 -4.38
CA LEU A 136 3.54 16.69 -3.97
C LEU A 136 4.12 17.51 -5.13
N ARG A 137 4.91 16.89 -6.02
CA ARG A 137 5.38 17.54 -7.26
C ARG A 137 4.22 17.86 -8.19
N ASP A 138 3.33 16.90 -8.44
CA ASP A 138 2.13 17.17 -9.27
C ASP A 138 1.30 18.33 -8.67
N MET A 139 1.10 18.34 -7.34
CA MET A 139 0.33 19.38 -6.66
C MET A 139 1.02 20.75 -6.64
N ARG A 140 2.36 20.79 -6.68
CA ARG A 140 3.12 22.01 -6.87
C ARG A 140 2.90 22.57 -8.27
N ASP A 141 2.93 21.69 -9.27
CA ASP A 141 2.71 22.07 -10.66
C ASP A 141 1.25 22.56 -10.87
N GLU A 142 0.29 22.02 -10.08
CA GLU A 142 -1.09 22.51 -9.96
C GLU A 142 -1.23 23.82 -9.12
N GLY A 143 -0.16 24.32 -8.49
CA GLY A 143 -0.18 25.54 -7.67
C GLY A 143 -0.84 25.40 -6.28
N LEU A 144 -1.06 24.18 -5.79
CA LEU A 144 -1.75 23.91 -4.52
C LEU A 144 -0.81 23.90 -3.30
N VAL A 145 0.46 23.59 -3.52
CA VAL A 145 1.48 23.49 -2.48
C VAL A 145 2.77 24.15 -2.92
N VAL A 146 3.50 24.72 -1.96
CA VAL A 146 4.77 25.40 -2.21
C VAL A 146 5.89 24.66 -1.48
N PRO A 147 6.99 24.29 -2.17
CA PRO A 147 8.18 23.76 -1.51
C PRO A 147 8.94 24.90 -0.83
N LEU A 148 9.36 24.69 0.43
CA LEU A 148 10.26 25.61 1.15
C LEU A 148 11.72 25.14 1.13
N HIS A 149 12.10 24.36 0.13
CA HIS A 149 13.45 23.81 -0.02
C HIS A 149 14.02 24.13 -1.40
N ALA A 150 15.34 24.25 -1.49
CA ALA A 150 16.04 24.41 -2.76
C ALA A 150 15.80 23.19 -3.65
N SER A 151 15.66 23.41 -4.96
CA SER A 151 15.34 22.38 -5.96
C SER A 151 16.40 21.28 -6.07
N SER A 152 17.60 21.49 -5.53
CA SER A 152 18.78 20.63 -5.70
C SER A 152 19.03 19.65 -4.56
N THR A 153 18.28 19.71 -3.45
CA THR A 153 18.53 18.85 -2.30
C THR A 153 17.62 17.61 -2.29
N ASN A 154 18.24 16.43 -2.43
CA ASN A 154 17.61 15.10 -2.27
C ASN A 154 17.06 14.82 -0.84
N LYS A 155 17.05 15.81 0.05
CA LYS A 155 16.63 15.65 1.45
C LYS A 155 15.20 16.15 1.60
N LEU A 156 14.35 15.25 2.12
CA LEU A 156 12.98 15.45 2.63
C LEU A 156 12.53 16.92 2.62
N GLY A 157 11.98 17.34 1.49
CA GLY A 157 11.50 18.70 1.32
C GLY A 157 10.40 19.05 2.31
N ALA A 158 10.44 20.27 2.83
CA ALA A 158 9.35 20.90 3.57
C ALA A 158 8.36 21.51 2.57
N TRP A 159 7.07 21.35 2.86
CA TRP A 159 5.95 21.75 2.00
C TRP A 159 4.95 22.56 2.80
N LYS A 160 4.43 23.63 2.21
CA LYS A 160 3.36 24.46 2.79
C LYS A 160 2.17 24.48 1.83
N PHE A 161 0.97 24.68 2.38
CA PHE A 161 -0.20 25.03 1.57
C PHE A 161 0.05 26.35 0.83
N ALA A 162 -0.31 26.44 -0.44
CA ALA A 162 -0.27 27.72 -1.14
C ALA A 162 -1.38 28.61 -0.55
N ASP A 163 -1.00 29.70 0.13
CA ASP A 163 -1.98 30.69 0.59
C ASP A 163 -2.77 31.17 -0.63
N MET A 164 -4.09 30.92 -0.65
CA MET A 164 -4.99 31.40 -1.69
C MET A 164 -5.15 32.91 -1.56
N GLY A 165 -4.09 33.66 -1.90
CA GLY A 165 -4.10 35.10 -2.07
C GLY A 165 -3.99 35.54 -3.53
N LEU A 166 -3.54 34.69 -4.46
CA LEU A 166 -3.17 35.14 -5.83
C LEU A 166 -3.37 34.08 -6.94
N ALA A 167 -4.28 33.11 -6.77
CA ALA A 167 -4.60 32.14 -7.83
C ALA A 167 -6.02 32.33 -8.42
N SER A 168 -6.53 33.56 -8.42
CA SER A 168 -7.56 33.97 -9.38
C SER A 168 -6.84 34.59 -10.59
N ARG A 169 -7.16 34.07 -11.78
CA ARG A 169 -6.73 34.50 -13.13
C ARG A 169 -5.43 33.90 -13.69
N ARG A 170 -5.59 32.72 -14.31
CA ARG A 170 -5.26 32.50 -15.73
C ARG A 170 -6.41 31.63 -16.26
N ALA A 171 -7.41 32.20 -16.94
CA ALA A 171 -7.42 32.48 -18.39
C ALA A 171 -7.11 31.21 -19.17
#